data_AF-A0A485M1J8-F1
#
_entry.id   AF-A0A485M1J8-F1
#
_cell.length_a   1.000
_cell.length_b   1.000
_cell.length_c   1.000
_cell.angle_alpha   90.00
_cell.angle_beta   90.00
_cell.angle_gamma   90.00
#
_symmetry.space_group_name_H-M   'P 1'
#
loop_
_entity.id
_entity.type
_entity.pdbx_description
1 polymer ?
#
loop_
_entity_poly.entity_id
_entity_poly.type
_entity_poly.pdbx_seq_one_letter_code
_entity_poly.pdbx_strand_id
1 'polypeptide(L)' 'MIPLRTVFFPWLLFPRKGTIAADTRHYPFGTRMYVPGYGWGMVEDRGSAIKGPNRLDIYFDSHSQALKWGRKKVRVKIER' A
#
# COMPACT_ATOMS: atom_id res chain seq x y z
N MET A 1 24.52 5.81 -12.42
CA MET A 1 23.67 5.70 -13.61
C MET A 1 22.22 5.85 -13.16
N ILE A 2 21.51 6.91 -13.57
CA ILE A 2 20.12 7.14 -13.17
C ILE A 2 19.21 6.29 -14.08
N PRO A 3 18.24 5.53 -13.56
CA PRO A 3 17.35 4.72 -14.39
C PRO A 3 16.53 5.59 -15.35
N LEU A 4 16.36 5.15 -16.60
CA LEU A 4 15.56 5.84 -17.63
C LEU A 4 14.14 6.18 -17.12
N ARG A 5 13.55 5.24 -16.38
CA ARG A 5 12.22 5.40 -15.76
C ARG A 5 12.14 6.62 -14.84
N THR A 6 13.23 6.96 -14.14
CA THR A 6 13.26 8.08 -13.20
C THR A 6 13.23 9.43 -13.92
N VAL A 7 13.85 9.52 -15.09
CA VAL A 7 13.94 10.77 -15.87
C VAL A 7 12.68 11.00 -16.68
N PHE A 8 12.15 9.94 -17.32
CA PHE A 8 11.02 10.08 -18.26
C PHE A 8 9.65 9.81 -17.64
N PHE A 9 9.58 9.16 -16.48
CA PHE A 9 8.31 8.82 -15.83
C PHE A 9 8.34 9.08 -14.31
N PRO A 10 8.66 10.30 -13.86
CA PRO A 10 8.79 10.62 -12.43
C PRO A 10 7.50 10.39 -11.65
N TRP A 11 6.34 10.52 -12.30
CA TRP A 11 5.04 10.30 -11.66
C TRP A 11 4.79 8.86 -11.22
N LEU A 12 5.52 7.87 -11.76
CA LEU A 12 5.44 6.47 -11.31
C LEU A 12 6.06 6.22 -9.92
N LEU A 13 6.65 7.24 -9.31
CA LEU A 13 7.25 7.17 -7.98
C LEU A 13 6.33 7.77 -6.90
N PHE A 14 5.27 8.50 -7.27
CA PHE A 14 4.38 9.09 -6.29
C PHE A 14 3.31 8.08 -5.86
N PRO A 15 3.10 7.91 -4.54
CA PRO A 15 2.01 7.09 -4.04
C PRO A 15 0.68 7.72 -4.41
N ARG A 16 -0.34 6.87 -4.55
CA ARG A 16 -1.70 7.27 -4.91
C ARG A 16 -2.69 6.51 -4.05
N LYS A 17 -3.93 7.00 -3.99
CA LYS A 17 -5.02 6.25 -3.35
C LYS A 17 -5.08 4.82 -3.93
N GLY A 18 -5.12 3.84 -3.05
CA GLY A 18 -5.05 2.42 -3.42
C GLY A 18 -3.65 1.80 -3.27
N THR A 19 -2.59 2.59 -3.05
CA THR A 19 -1.27 2.06 -2.69
C THR A 19 -1.31 1.43 -1.29
N ILE A 20 -0.89 0.18 -1.18
CA ILE A 20 -0.76 -0.58 0.07
C ILE A 20 0.71 -0.94 0.27
N ALA A 21 1.24 -0.70 1.46
CA ALA A 21 2.51 -1.25 1.90
C ALA A 21 2.30 -2.55 2.69
N ALA A 22 3.06 -3.58 2.34
CA ALA A 22 2.94 -4.90 2.95
C ALA A 22 4.29 -5.62 3.06
N ASP A 23 4.33 -6.73 3.80
CA ASP A 23 5.47 -7.64 3.77
C ASP A 23 5.41 -8.49 2.50
N THR A 24 6.30 -8.21 1.55
CA THR A 24 6.28 -8.87 0.23
C THR A 24 6.62 -10.35 0.23
N ARG A 25 7.09 -10.89 1.36
CA ARG A 25 7.24 -12.35 1.55
C ARG A 25 5.89 -13.06 1.68
N HIS A 26 4.86 -12.33 2.12
CA HIS A 26 3.48 -12.85 2.25
C HIS A 26 2.58 -12.34 1.12
N TYR A 27 2.77 -11.09 0.70
CA TYR A 27 1.95 -10.42 -0.31
C TYR A 27 2.85 -9.79 -1.37
N PRO A 28 3.19 -10.51 -2.46
CA PRO A 28 4.04 -9.99 -3.52
C PRO A 28 3.51 -8.66 -4.09
N PHE A 29 4.41 -7.85 -4.66
CA PHE A 29 4.01 -6.65 -5.37
C PHE A 29 2.96 -6.98 -6.43
N GLY A 30 1.94 -6.14 -6.52
CA GLY A 30 0.79 -6.34 -7.39
C GLY A 30 -0.36 -7.13 -6.79
N THR A 31 -0.21 -7.69 -5.58
CA THR A 31 -1.34 -8.33 -4.86
C THR A 31 -2.48 -7.32 -4.68
N ARG A 32 -3.67 -7.65 -5.17
CA ARG A 32 -4.86 -6.80 -5.04
C ARG A 32 -5.66 -7.19 -3.80
N MET A 33 -6.12 -6.19 -3.07
CA MET A 33 -6.80 -6.37 -1.79
C MET A 33 -8.00 -5.43 -1.64
N TYR A 34 -9.09 -5.94 -1.10
CA TYR A 34 -10.21 -5.14 -0.63
C TYR A 34 -10.15 -4.98 0.88
N VAL A 35 -9.96 -3.73 1.32
CA VAL A 35 -9.91 -3.35 2.73
C VAL A 35 -11.25 -2.71 3.11
N PRO A 36 -12.07 -3.33 3.97
CA PRO A 36 -13.37 -2.79 4.34
C PRO A 36 -13.27 -1.38 4.91
N GLY A 37 -14.01 -0.43 4.34
CA GLY A 37 -14.01 0.99 4.72
C GLY A 37 -12.96 1.85 4.00
N TYR A 38 -12.01 1.24 3.30
CA TYR A 38 -11.02 1.94 2.47
C TYR A 38 -11.28 1.74 0.98
N GLY A 39 -11.61 0.49 0.59
CA GLY A 39 -11.87 0.09 -0.78
C GLY A 39 -10.79 -0.84 -1.33
N TRP A 40 -10.66 -0.87 -2.65
CA TRP A 40 -9.64 -1.66 -3.35
C TRP A 40 -8.28 -0.97 -3.36
N GLY A 41 -7.23 -1.77 -3.21
CA GLY A 41 -5.83 -1.33 -3.34
C GLY A 41 -4.92 -2.45 -3.83
N MET A 42 -3.66 -2.11 -4.04
CA MET A 42 -2.61 -2.98 -4.58
C MET A 42 -1.33 -2.82 -3.77
N VAL A 43 -0.60 -3.90 -3.56
CA VAL A 43 0.71 -3.85 -2.92
C VAL A 43 1.71 -3.21 -3.89
N GLU A 44 2.11 -1.98 -3.60
CA GLU A 44 3.07 -1.20 -4.41
C GLU A 44 4.27 -0.74 -3.57
N ASP A 45 4.24 -0.91 -2.25
CA ASP A 45 5.30 -0.46 -1.33
C ASP A 45 5.63 -1.47 -0.22
N ARG A 46 6.74 -1.26 0.48
CA ARG A 46 7.20 -2.05 1.63
C ARG A 46 7.81 -1.17 2.72
N GLY A 47 7.46 -1.44 3.97
CA GLY A 47 8.05 -0.77 5.13
C GLY A 47 8.97 -1.68 5.94
N SER A 48 9.98 -1.09 6.60
CA SER A 48 10.79 -1.80 7.60
C SER A 48 9.96 -2.21 8.83
N ALA A 49 8.94 -1.41 9.19
CA ALA A 49 8.02 -1.69 10.29
C ALA A 49 6.78 -2.53 9.89
N ILE A 50 6.56 -2.75 8.58
CA ILE A 50 5.41 -3.50 8.05
C ILE A 50 5.88 -4.92 7.77
N LYS A 51 5.65 -5.82 8.74
CA LYS A 51 6.17 -7.18 8.75
C LYS A 51 5.10 -8.20 9.11
N GLY A 52 5.21 -9.39 8.51
CA GLY A 52 4.30 -10.50 8.69
C GLY A 52 2.99 -10.36 7.90
N PRO A 53 2.09 -11.35 8.03
CA PRO A 53 0.85 -11.42 7.23
C PRO A 53 -0.26 -10.50 7.76
N ASN A 54 -0.18 -10.05 9.02
CA ASN A 54 -1.31 -9.39 9.69
C ASN A 54 -1.15 -7.87 9.80
N ARG A 55 -0.18 -7.28 9.08
CA ARG A 55 0.12 -5.84 9.15
C ARG A 55 0.22 -5.27 7.74
N LEU A 56 -0.65 -4.31 7.47
CA LEU A 56 -0.69 -3.53 6.22
C LEU A 56 -0.64 -2.05 6.60
N ASP A 57 -0.01 -1.24 5.74
CA ASP A 57 -0.13 0.21 5.76
C ASP A 57 -0.88 0.64 4.49
N ILE A 58 -1.86 1.53 4.63
CA ILE A 58 -2.71 1.95 3.51
C ILE A 58 -2.55 3.45 3.30
N TYR A 59 -2.35 3.85 2.06
CA TYR A 59 -2.06 5.24 1.73
C TYR A 59 -3.29 6.15 1.87
N PHE A 60 -3.09 7.33 2.44
CA PHE A 60 -4.05 8.44 2.43
C PHE A 60 -3.35 9.73 2.00
N ASP A 61 -4.07 10.60 1.28
CA ASP A 61 -3.50 11.87 0.78
C ASP A 61 -3.18 12.88 1.89
N SER A 62 -3.80 12.75 3.07
CA SER A 62 -3.54 13.65 4.21
C SER A 62 -3.37 12.91 5.53
N HIS A 63 -2.52 13.47 6.39
CA HIS A 63 -2.30 12.98 7.75
C HIS A 63 -3.60 12.96 8.57
N SER A 64 -4.46 13.97 8.41
CA SER A 64 -5.74 14.05 9.09
C SER A 64 -6.70 12.92 8.70
N GLN A 65 -6.70 12.49 7.43
CA GLN A 65 -7.48 11.33 7.00
C GLN A 65 -6.92 10.03 7.58
N ALA A 66 -5.59 9.87 7.60
CA ALA A 66 -4.94 8.71 8.22
C ALA A 66 -5.23 8.61 9.73
N LEU A 67 -5.25 9.75 10.44
CA LEU A 67 -5.64 9.80 11.86
C LEU A 67 -7.11 9.42 12.06
N LYS A 68 -8.02 9.95 11.24
CA LYS A 68 -9.46 9.60 11.28
C LYS A 68 -9.67 8.11 10.99
N TRP A 69 -8.88 7.53 10.10
CA TRP A 69 -8.89 6.10 9.86
C TRP A 69 -8.46 5.33 11.10
N GLY A 70 -7.29 5.65 11.66
CA GLY A 70 -6.74 5.02 12.85
C GLY A 70 -6.31 3.56 12.64
N ARG A 71 -5.71 2.95 13.68
CA ARG A 71 -5.30 1.54 13.65
C ARG A 71 -6.48 0.65 14.00
N LYS A 72 -6.76 -0.34 13.16
CA LYS A 72 -7.85 -1.31 13.38
C LYS A 72 -7.53 -2.66 12.76
N LYS A 73 -8.12 -3.70 13.32
CA LYS A 73 -8.10 -5.06 12.75
C LYS A 73 -9.36 -5.24 11.93
N VAL A 74 -9.21 -5.50 10.64
CA VAL A 74 -10.31 -5.79 9.71
C VAL A 74 -9.98 -7.03 8.89
N ARG A 75 -11.01 -7.75 8.44
CA ARG A 75 -10.84 -8.88 7.52
C ARG A 75 -10.69 -8.35 6.11
N VAL A 76 -9.46 -8.41 5.60
CA VAL A 76 -9.11 -8.01 4.22
C VAL A 76 -9.38 -9.17 3.27
N LYS A 77 -10.00 -8.90 2.12
CA LYS A 77 -10.14 -9.89 1.04
C LYS A 77 -8.97 -9.72 0.08
N ILE A 78 -8.32 -10.81 -0.27
CA ILE A 78 -7.22 -10.82 -1.24
C ILE A 78 -7.78 -11.40 -2.54
N GLU A 79 -7.58 -10.68 -3.63
CA GLU A 79 -7.90 -11.15 -4.98
C GLU A 79 -6.67 -11.91 -5.50
N ARG A 80 -6.88 -13.19 -5.82
CA ARG A 80 -5.85 -14.07 -6.38
C ARG A 80 -5.81 -13.93 -7.89
#